data_AF-A0A662QAK6-F1
#
_entry.id   AF-A0A662QAK6-F1
#
_cell.length_a   1.000
_cell.length_b   1.000
_cell.length_c   1.000
_cell.angle_alpha   90.00
_cell.angle_beta   90.00
_cell.angle_gamma   90.00
#
_symmetry.space_group_name_H-M   'P 1'
#
loop_
_entity.id
_entity.type
_entity.pdbx_description
1 polymer ?
#
loop_
_entity_poly.entity_id
_entity_poly.type
_entity_poly.pdbx_seq_one_letter_code
_entity_poly.pdbx_strand_id
1 'polypeptide(L)' 'MRATFILKGFHDQTLFRNMGGFRFLEHMSDAFVEAWGDSLEEAYVEAAKAFYELVSSMSGVEARVEKV' A
#
# COMPACT_ATOMS: atom_id res chain seq x y z
N MET A 1 -11.28 10.48 -0.57
CA MET A 1 -11.82 11.33 0.52
C MET A 1 -10.64 11.75 1.39
N ARG A 2 -10.22 13.03 1.35
CA ARG A 2 -9.05 13.55 2.07
C ARG A 2 -9.50 14.58 3.10
N ALA A 3 -9.10 14.41 4.35
CA ALA A 3 -9.16 15.45 5.37
C ALA A 3 -7.75 16.03 5.52
N THR A 4 -7.60 17.32 5.22
CA THR A 4 -6.33 18.05 5.27
C THR A 4 -6.10 18.60 6.67
N PHE A 5 -4.98 18.25 7.31
CA PHE A 5 -4.41 19.06 8.39
C PHE A 5 -2.87 19.06 8.33
N ILE A 6 -2.33 20.28 8.41
CA ILE A 6 -0.94 20.70 8.63
C ILE A 6 -0.01 20.73 7.39
N LEU A 7 0.26 21.97 6.96
CA LEU A 7 1.28 22.41 6.01
C LEU A 7 2.69 21.94 6.41
N LYS A 8 3.26 20.99 5.66
CA LYS A 8 4.71 20.89 5.45
C LYS A 8 5.01 20.04 4.22
N GLY A 9 5.81 20.58 3.30
CA GLY A 9 6.40 19.81 2.21
C GLY A 9 5.62 19.91 0.89
N PHE A 10 5.81 21.04 0.22
CA PHE A 10 5.57 21.20 -1.20
C PHE A 10 6.51 20.23 -1.95
N HIS A 11 6.02 19.04 -2.29
CA HIS A 11 6.66 18.17 -3.28
C HIS A 11 5.73 18.11 -4.50
N ASP A 12 6.21 18.77 -5.56
CA ASP A 12 5.79 18.76 -6.95
C ASP A 12 4.67 17.76 -7.33
N GLN A 13 3.46 18.28 -7.54
CA GLN A 13 2.26 17.48 -7.83
C GLN A 13 1.95 17.32 -9.34
N THR A 14 2.93 17.51 -10.23
CA THR A 14 2.62 17.58 -11.68
C THR A 14 3.03 16.38 -12.55
N LEU A 15 3.61 15.30 -11.99
CA LEU A 15 4.03 14.11 -12.77
C LEU A 15 3.72 12.73 -12.16
N PHE A 16 3.09 12.63 -10.99
CA PHE A 16 2.87 11.34 -10.31
C PHE A 16 1.44 10.82 -10.52
N ARG A 17 1.21 10.10 -11.61
CA ARG A 17 0.04 9.22 -11.77
C ARG A 17 0.41 7.88 -11.12
N ASN A 18 -0.38 7.39 -10.16
CA ASN A 18 -0.38 6.00 -9.65
C ASN A 18 0.77 5.51 -8.72
N MET A 19 0.97 6.06 -7.52
CA MET A 19 1.67 5.28 -6.47
C MET A 19 0.85 5.21 -5.18
N GLY A 20 -0.12 4.29 -5.20
CA GLY A 20 -0.53 3.61 -3.99
C GLY A 20 0.65 2.89 -3.36
N GLY A 21 0.57 2.61 -2.07
CA GLY A 21 1.62 1.93 -1.34
C GLY A 21 1.16 1.49 0.03
N PHE A 22 2.06 0.84 0.76
CA PHE A 22 1.80 0.40 2.11
C PHE A 22 3.01 0.64 3.03
N ARG A 23 2.73 0.76 4.34
CA ARG A 23 3.72 0.88 5.41
C ARG A 23 3.29 0.03 6.60
N PHE A 24 4.26 -0.65 7.20
CA PHE A 24 4.09 -1.32 8.48
C PHE A 24 4.18 -0.30 9.63
N LEU A 25 3.21 -0.35 10.53
CA LEU A 25 3.21 0.44 11.76
C LEU A 25 3.77 -0.42 12.89
N GLU A 26 4.45 0.23 13.83
CA GLU A 26 5.07 -0.47 14.96
C GLU A 26 3.99 -1.04 15.89
N HIS A 27 3.99 -2.36 16.05
CA HIS A 27 3.16 -3.04 17.02
C HIS A 27 3.88 -4.30 17.52
N MET A 28 3.71 -4.60 18.81
CA MET A 28 4.53 -5.58 19.53
C MET A 28 4.20 -7.04 19.20
N SER A 29 3.01 -7.30 18.66
CA SER A 29 2.48 -8.66 18.52
C SER A 29 1.83 -8.89 17.16
N ASP A 30 0.84 -8.07 16.81
CA ASP A 30 0.18 -8.11 15.50
C ASP A 30 0.88 -7.20 14.48
N ALA A 31 0.57 -7.36 13.19
CA ALA A 31 1.03 -6.46 12.15
C ALA A 31 -0.05 -5.43 11.81
N PHE A 32 0.22 -4.16 12.08
CA PHE A 32 -0.60 -3.07 11.57
C PHE A 32 -0.03 -2.60 10.23
N VAL A 33 -0.89 -2.58 9.21
CA VAL A 33 -0.55 -2.11 7.87
C VAL A 33 -1.41 -0.90 7.54
N GLU A 34 -0.74 0.19 7.18
CA GLU A 34 -1.35 1.33 6.52
C GLU A 34 -1.18 1.17 5.00
N ALA A 35 -2.29 1.13 4.24
CA ALA A 35 -2.27 1.05 2.79
C ALA A 35 -3.10 2.19 2.18
N TRP A 36 -2.65 2.76 1.08
CA TRP A 36 -3.30 3.88 0.40
C TRP A 36 -3.29 3.71 -1.11
N GLY A 37 -4.26 4.32 -1.77
CA GLY A 37 -4.42 4.37 -3.22
C GLY A 37 -5.36 5.52 -3.60
N ASP A 38 -5.47 5.80 -4.90
CA ASP A 38 -6.35 6.87 -5.40
C ASP A 38 -7.82 6.42 -5.38
N SER A 39 -8.06 5.10 -5.43
CA SER A 39 -9.35 4.46 -5.23
C SER A 39 -9.35 3.48 -4.04
N LEU A 40 -10.55 3.07 -3.60
CA LEU A 40 -10.68 2.07 -2.53
C LEU A 40 -10.11 0.73 -2.98
N GLU A 41 -10.37 0.35 -4.23
CA GLU A 41 -9.89 -0.87 -4.86
C GLU A 41 -8.35 -0.89 -4.87
N GLU A 42 -7.71 0.22 -5.23
CA GLU A 42 -6.25 0.31 -5.19
C GLU A 42 -5.69 0.16 -3.78
N ALA A 43 -6.31 0.80 -2.78
CA ALA A 43 -5.90 0.64 -1.39
C ALA A 43 -6.02 -0.81 -0.90
N TYR A 44 -7.06 -1.53 -1.34
CA TYR A 44 -7.23 -2.96 -1.05
C TYR A 44 -6.16 -3.84 -1.73
N VAL A 45 -5.79 -3.52 -2.97
CA VAL A 45 -4.70 -4.21 -3.67
C VAL A 45 -3.37 -4.02 -2.93
N GLU A 46 -3.08 -2.80 -2.47
CA GLU A 46 -1.86 -2.52 -1.70
C GLU A 46 -1.88 -3.18 -0.30
N ALA A 47 -3.04 -3.26 0.35
CA ALA A 47 -3.19 -4.00 1.60
C ALA A 47 -2.95 -5.51 1.43
N ALA A 48 -3.49 -6.09 0.35
CA ALA A 48 -3.23 -7.50 0.02
C ALA A 48 -1.74 -7.73 -0.25
N LYS A 49 -1.07 -6.78 -0.90
CA LYS A 49 0.38 -6.86 -1.11
C LYS A 49 1.15 -6.86 0.21
N ALA A 50 0.85 -5.92 1.10
CA ALA A 50 1.49 -5.86 2.41
C ALA A 50 1.35 -7.16 3.20
N PHE A 51 0.19 -7.80 3.11
CA PHE A 51 -0.07 -9.07 3.78
C PHE A 51 0.84 -10.20 3.28
N TYR A 52 0.98 -10.39 1.97
CA TYR A 52 1.88 -11.42 1.45
C TYR A 52 3.35 -11.13 1.73
N GLU A 53 3.73 -9.85 1.70
CA GLU A 53 5.10 -9.45 2.05
C GLU A 53 5.42 -9.75 3.51
N LEU A 54 4.46 -9.49 4.42
CA LEU A 54 4.56 -9.85 5.84
C LEU A 54 4.72 -11.36 6.06
N VAL A 55 3.99 -12.18 5.30
CA VAL A 55 3.92 -13.63 5.54
C VAL A 55 5.14 -14.37 4.98
N SER A 56 5.61 -14.04 3.77
CA SER A 56 6.63 -14.86 3.10
C SER A 56 7.59 -14.09 2.18
N SER A 57 7.37 -12.81 1.93
CA SER A 57 7.94 -12.05 0.80
C SER A 57 7.40 -12.47 -0.57
N MET A 58 7.19 -11.49 -1.45
CA MET A 58 6.82 -11.72 -2.85
C MET A 58 8.02 -11.88 -3.78
N SER A 59 9.23 -11.67 -3.30
CA SER A 59 10.41 -11.76 -4.16
C SER A 59 10.56 -13.19 -4.70
N GLY A 60 10.56 -13.34 -6.03
CA GLY A 60 10.68 -14.64 -6.70
C GLY A 60 9.38 -15.45 -6.78
N VAL A 61 8.21 -14.89 -6.45
CA VAL A 61 6.92 -15.56 -6.66
C VAL A 61 6.52 -15.50 -8.13
N GLU A 62 6.22 -16.66 -8.72
CA GLU A 62 5.74 -16.78 -10.09
C GLU A 62 4.21 -17.00 -10.13
N ALA A 63 3.50 -16.19 -10.91
CA ALA A 63 2.06 -16.33 -11.11
C ALA A 63 1.74 -17.49 -12.06
N ARG A 64 1.72 -18.72 -11.53
CA ARG A 64 1.47 -19.94 -12.33
C ARG A 64 -0.01 -20.29 -12.51
N VAL A 65 -0.89 -19.71 -11.70
CA VAL A 65 -2.33 -19.99 -11.71
C VAL A 65 -3.08 -18.67 -11.60
N GLU A 66 -3.96 -18.43 -12.56
CA GLU A 66 -4.95 -17.36 -12.52
C GLU A 66 -6.32 -18.02 -12.48
N LYS A 67 -7.11 -17.75 -11.45
CA LYS A 67 -8.46 -18.30 -11.30
C LYS A 67 -9.45 -17.17 -11.53
N VAL A 68 -10.14 -17.24 -12.67
CA VAL A 68 -11.22 -16.33 -13.10
C VAL A 68 -12.51 -16.69 -12.38
#